data_AF-A0A7L4P9A1-F1
#
_entry.id   AF-A0A7L4P9A1-F1
#
_cell.length_a   1.000
_cell.length_b   1.000
_cell.length_c   1.000
_cell.angle_alpha   90.00
_cell.angle_beta   90.00
_cell.angle_gamma   90.00
#
_symmetry.space_group_name_H-M   'P 1'
#
loop_
_entity.id
_entity.type
_entity.pdbx_description
1 polymer ?
#
loop_
_entity_poly.entity_id
_entity_poly.type
_entity_poly.pdbx_seq_one_letter_code
_entity_poly.pdbx_strand_id
1 'polypeptide(L)'
;MGLDDLRQGLFALVIGLPILFFTVLGLVIASSYSYPREVVLPSGVKVTNPTGLAATFAVGLAAAGLLGYASWKLWRGYLHFLQDKAAAYGATIFTAGWAVFLLIFPSAMSGDVGSTLLSAVLGIALMLVGYVMGFILPAYRLYDKTKDGVFLAAVVLYAVALVALITAYIGLVLMYIGVGRLSERQDAASQTTGQPR
;
A
#
# COMPACT_ATOMS: atom_id res chain seq x y z
N MET A 1 -8.19 9.44 -27.96
CA MET A 1 -8.92 9.54 -26.68
C MET A 1 -8.67 8.36 -25.75
N GLY A 2 -9.10 7.12 -26.04
CA GLY A 2 -8.92 5.99 -25.10
C GLY A 2 -7.45 5.59 -24.82
N LEU A 3 -6.60 5.53 -25.84
CA LEU A 3 -5.16 5.22 -25.68
C LEU A 3 -4.39 6.35 -24.98
N ASP A 4 -4.74 7.60 -25.25
CA ASP A 4 -4.11 8.76 -24.59
C ASP A 4 -4.42 8.76 -23.10
N ASP A 5 -5.64 8.40 -22.72
CA ASP A 5 -6.04 8.25 -21.31
C ASP A 5 -5.28 7.09 -20.64
N LEU A 6 -5.11 5.93 -21.30
CA LEU A 6 -4.28 4.84 -20.77
C LEU A 6 -2.84 5.29 -20.56
N ARG A 7 -2.25 5.95 -21.56
CA ARG A 7 -0.88 6.44 -21.49
C ARG A 7 -0.70 7.45 -20.37
N GLN A 8 -1.64 8.38 -20.19
CA GLN A 8 -1.60 9.36 -19.11
C GLN A 8 -1.76 8.72 -17.72
N GLY A 9 -2.66 7.74 -17.59
CA GLY A 9 -2.82 6.98 -16.34
C GLY A 9 -1.56 6.20 -15.97
N LEU A 10 -0.98 5.48 -16.93
CA LEU A 10 0.28 4.76 -16.73
C LEU A 10 1.45 5.69 -16.44
N PHE A 11 1.55 6.82 -17.15
CA PHE A 11 2.61 7.81 -16.93
C PHE A 11 2.53 8.41 -15.53
N ALA A 12 1.32 8.73 -15.05
CA ALA A 12 1.11 9.20 -13.69
C ALA A 12 1.60 8.19 -12.65
N LEU A 13 1.43 6.89 -12.90
CA LEU A 13 1.96 5.84 -12.02
C LEU A 13 3.47 5.71 -12.15
N VAL A 14 4.03 5.66 -13.36
CA VAL A 14 5.47 5.47 -13.60
C VAL A 14 6.31 6.59 -12.99
N ILE A 15 5.85 7.83 -13.03
CA ILE A 15 6.59 8.99 -12.48
C ILE A 15 6.12 9.35 -11.08
N GLY A 16 4.81 9.32 -10.83
CA GLY A 16 4.26 9.75 -9.57
C GLY A 16 4.55 8.77 -8.42
N LEU A 17 4.56 7.44 -8.66
CA LEU A 17 4.88 6.48 -7.61
C LEU A 17 6.33 6.63 -7.08
N PRO A 18 7.37 6.72 -7.93
CA PRO A 18 8.73 6.97 -7.44
C PRO A 18 8.86 8.27 -6.65
N ILE A 19 8.27 9.36 -7.14
CA ILE A 19 8.30 10.65 -6.44
C ILE A 19 7.66 10.53 -5.07
N LEU A 20 6.49 9.89 -4.98
CA LEU A 20 5.82 9.63 -3.69
C LEU A 20 6.68 8.75 -2.79
N PHE A 21 7.27 7.67 -3.30
CA PHE A 21 8.13 6.78 -2.53
C PHE A 21 9.32 7.52 -1.91
N PHE A 22 10.06 8.30 -2.70
CA PHE A 22 11.19 9.08 -2.19
C PHE A 22 10.75 10.19 -1.25
N THR A 23 9.57 10.76 -1.45
CA THR A 23 8.99 11.76 -0.54
C THR A 23 8.62 11.13 0.81
N VAL A 24 7.98 9.95 0.81
CA VAL A 24 7.73 9.18 2.05
C VAL A 24 9.03 8.85 2.74
N LEU A 25 10.01 8.29 2.01
CA LEU A 25 11.29 7.90 2.59
C LEU A 25 12.02 9.10 3.21
N GLY A 26 12.07 10.24 2.51
CA GLY A 26 12.66 11.47 3.02
C GLY A 26 11.95 12.00 4.27
N LEU A 27 10.62 11.95 4.30
CA LEU A 27 9.83 12.37 5.46
C LEU A 27 9.96 11.41 6.65
N VAL A 28 10.01 10.10 6.42
CA VAL A 28 10.26 9.11 7.48
C VAL A 28 11.64 9.35 8.08
N ILE A 29 12.67 9.52 7.25
CA ILE A 29 14.02 9.85 7.70
C ILE A 29 14.01 11.17 8.49
N ALA A 30 13.44 12.25 7.95
CA ALA A 30 13.36 13.53 8.64
C ALA A 30 12.62 13.42 9.99
N SER A 31 11.54 12.64 10.03
CA SER A 31 10.75 12.44 11.24
C SER A 31 11.51 11.69 12.35
N SER A 32 12.43 10.80 11.98
CA SER A 32 13.24 10.03 12.94
C SER A 32 14.20 10.92 13.76
N TYR A 33 14.49 12.13 13.25
CA TYR A 33 15.32 13.14 13.90
C TYR A 33 14.51 14.23 14.64
N SER A 34 13.18 14.25 14.53
CA SER A 34 12.35 15.29 15.18
C SER A 34 12.01 14.97 16.65
N TYR A 35 12.00 16.03 17.47
CA TYR A 35 11.49 16.06 18.84
C TYR A 35 10.20 16.89 18.91
N PRO A 36 9.24 16.59 19.80
CA PRO A 36 9.26 15.49 20.78
C PRO A 36 9.01 14.12 20.15
N ARG A 37 9.77 13.11 20.60
CA ARG A 37 9.64 11.72 20.16
C ARG A 37 8.36 11.04 20.64
N GLU A 38 7.74 11.54 21.70
CA GLU A 38 6.50 11.01 22.25
C GLU A 38 5.58 12.14 22.69
N VAL A 39 4.30 12.00 22.38
CA VAL A 39 3.24 12.91 22.84
C VAL A 39 2.11 12.08 23.43
N VAL A 40 1.61 12.49 24.60
CA VAL A 40 0.42 11.91 25.20
C VAL A 40 -0.78 12.72 24.72
N LEU A 41 -1.70 12.08 24.01
CA LEU A 41 -2.94 12.71 23.56
C LEU A 41 -3.86 12.97 24.77
N PRO A 42 -4.83 13.90 24.66
CA PRO A 42 -5.85 14.12 25.71
C PRO A 42 -6.64 12.86 26.10
N SER A 43 -6.67 11.86 25.21
CA SER A 43 -7.24 10.52 25.44
C SER A 43 -6.37 9.61 26.32
N GLY A 44 -5.18 10.05 26.75
CA GLY A 44 -4.22 9.24 27.50
C GLY A 44 -3.37 8.30 26.65
N VAL A 45 -3.61 8.24 25.33
CA VAL A 45 -2.84 7.42 24.39
C VAL A 45 -1.47 8.04 24.14
N LYS A 46 -0.40 7.25 24.28
CA LYS A 46 0.96 7.64 23.92
C LYS A 46 1.18 7.43 22.43
N VAL A 47 1.55 8.49 21.72
CA VAL A 47 1.91 8.45 20.30
C VAL A 47 3.41 8.70 20.19
N THR A 48 4.14 7.69 19.72
CA THR A 48 5.57 7.80 19.40
C THR A 48 5.72 8.32 17.96
N ASN A 49 6.53 9.37 17.79
CA ASN A 49 6.80 10.09 16.54
C ASN A 49 5.54 10.64 15.84
N PRO A 50 4.83 11.61 16.46
CA PRO A 50 3.62 12.20 15.89
C PRO A 50 3.88 12.92 14.56
N THR A 51 5.06 13.53 14.39
CA THR A 51 5.47 14.21 13.15
C THR A 51 5.60 13.22 12.00
N GLY A 52 6.20 12.05 12.23
CA GLY A 52 6.30 10.99 11.23
C GLY A 52 4.94 10.42 10.85
N LEU A 53 4.04 10.26 11.82
CA LEU A 53 2.65 9.85 11.58
C LEU A 53 1.90 10.87 10.71
N ALA A 54 1.95 12.15 11.05
CA ALA A 54 1.31 13.22 10.30
C ALA A 54 1.88 13.35 8.88
N ALA A 55 3.21 13.25 8.74
CA ALA A 55 3.88 13.28 7.44
C ALA A 55 3.48 12.10 6.56
N THR A 56 3.45 10.89 7.12
CA THR A 56 3.02 9.68 6.39
C THR A 56 1.56 9.78 5.96
N PHE A 57 0.69 10.32 6.82
CA PHE A 57 -0.71 10.57 6.48
C PHE A 57 -0.87 11.60 5.35
N ALA A 58 -0.15 12.73 5.41
CA ALA A 58 -0.19 13.75 4.37
C ALA A 58 0.29 13.21 3.01
N VAL A 59 1.36 12.42 3.00
CA VAL A 59 1.80 11.75 1.76
C VAL A 59 0.81 10.69 1.31
N GLY A 60 0.17 9.98 2.24
CA GLY A 60 -0.92 9.05 1.95
C GLY A 60 -2.07 9.74 1.19
N LEU A 61 -2.45 10.96 1.57
CA LEU A 61 -3.46 11.75 0.86
C LEU A 61 -3.00 12.16 -0.54
N ALA A 62 -1.74 12.59 -0.68
CA ALA A 62 -1.17 12.91 -2.00
C ALA A 62 -1.12 11.67 -2.92
N ALA A 63 -0.77 10.51 -2.36
CA ALA A 63 -0.80 9.23 -3.04
C ALA A 63 -2.22 8.83 -3.46
N ALA A 64 -3.21 9.01 -2.57
CA ALA A 64 -4.61 8.76 -2.88
C ALA A 64 -5.11 9.65 -4.04
N GLY A 65 -4.72 10.93 -4.07
CA GLY A 65 -5.02 11.84 -5.18
C GLY A 65 -4.42 11.40 -6.51
N LEU A 66 -3.13 11.03 -6.50
CA LEU A 66 -2.46 10.50 -7.70
C LEU A 66 -3.11 9.20 -8.18
N LEU A 67 -3.37 8.26 -7.28
CA LEU A 67 -4.00 6.98 -7.59
C LEU A 67 -5.44 7.17 -8.09
N GLY A 68 -6.18 8.13 -7.53
CA GLY A 68 -7.52 8.50 -8.01
C GLY A 68 -7.47 9.03 -9.44
N TYR A 69 -6.54 9.93 -9.75
CA TYR A 69 -6.35 10.44 -11.11
C TYR A 69 -5.93 9.33 -12.09
N ALA A 70 -4.94 8.53 -11.72
CA ALA A 70 -4.45 7.43 -12.53
C ALA A 70 -5.56 6.42 -12.82
N SER A 71 -6.30 6.00 -11.80
CA SER A 71 -7.41 5.05 -11.95
C SER A 71 -8.57 5.62 -12.74
N TRP A 72 -8.88 6.90 -12.61
CA TRP A 72 -9.88 7.54 -13.47
C TRP A 72 -9.47 7.50 -14.95
N LYS A 73 -8.21 7.79 -15.24
CA LYS A 73 -7.66 7.75 -16.60
C LYS A 73 -7.62 6.32 -17.17
N LEU A 74 -7.14 5.37 -16.38
CA LEU A 74 -7.14 3.94 -16.74
C LEU A 74 -8.57 3.42 -16.96
N TRP A 75 -9.51 3.78 -16.08
CA TRP A 75 -10.92 3.42 -16.21
C TRP A 75 -11.51 3.85 -17.55
N ARG A 76 -11.36 5.14 -17.91
CA ARG A 76 -11.87 5.65 -19.20
C ARG A 76 -11.17 4.97 -20.38
N GLY A 77 -9.86 4.78 -20.27
CA GLY A 77 -9.04 4.14 -21.28
C GLY A 77 -9.43 2.68 -21.54
N TYR A 78 -9.62 1.88 -20.48
CA TYR A 78 -10.07 0.50 -20.57
C TYR A 78 -11.48 0.40 -21.15
N LEU A 79 -12.43 1.24 -20.72
CA LEU A 79 -13.78 1.22 -21.28
C LEU A 79 -13.83 1.60 -22.76
N HIS A 80 -13.02 2.57 -23.21
CA HIS A 80 -13.06 3.02 -24.60
C HIS A 80 -12.24 2.12 -25.54
N PHE A 81 -11.07 1.64 -25.10
CA PHE A 81 -10.15 0.92 -25.97
C PHE A 81 -10.27 -0.60 -25.88
N LEU A 82 -10.43 -1.13 -24.66
CA LEU A 82 -10.62 -2.56 -24.43
C LEU A 82 -12.10 -2.97 -24.40
N GLN A 83 -13.02 -2.01 -24.22
CA GLN A 83 -14.45 -2.27 -23.96
C GLN A 83 -14.65 -3.22 -22.77
N ASP A 84 -13.71 -3.18 -21.84
CA ASP A 84 -13.59 -4.15 -20.75
C ASP A 84 -13.96 -3.50 -19.43
N LYS A 85 -15.15 -3.83 -18.94
CA LYS A 85 -15.64 -3.35 -17.64
C LYS A 85 -14.86 -3.95 -16.48
N ALA A 86 -14.36 -5.18 -16.61
CA ALA A 86 -13.62 -5.84 -15.53
C ALA A 86 -12.27 -5.15 -15.28
N ALA A 87 -11.56 -4.75 -16.34
CA ALA A 87 -10.34 -3.96 -16.25
C ALA A 87 -10.55 -2.62 -15.54
N ALA A 88 -11.63 -1.93 -15.92
CA ALA A 88 -12.02 -0.67 -15.32
C ALA A 88 -12.32 -0.84 -13.82
N TYR A 89 -13.17 -1.82 -13.45
CA TYR A 89 -13.45 -2.15 -12.06
C TYR A 89 -12.18 -2.49 -11.28
N GLY A 90 -11.23 -3.20 -11.88
CA GLY A 90 -9.93 -3.50 -11.28
C GLY A 90 -9.17 -2.26 -10.83
N ALA A 91 -9.06 -1.24 -11.70
CA ALA A 91 -8.39 0.02 -11.36
C ALA A 91 -9.07 0.75 -10.18
N THR A 92 -10.41 0.77 -10.15
CA THR A 92 -11.15 1.36 -9.01
C THR A 92 -11.01 0.55 -7.72
N ILE A 93 -11.04 -0.78 -7.80
CA ILE A 93 -10.86 -1.66 -6.64
C ILE A 93 -9.45 -1.47 -6.07
N PHE A 94 -8.44 -1.30 -6.93
CA PHE A 94 -7.07 -1.04 -6.50
C PHE A 94 -6.96 0.28 -5.70
N THR A 95 -7.57 1.36 -6.19
CA THR A 95 -7.61 2.64 -5.47
C THR A 95 -8.42 2.56 -4.19
N ALA A 96 -9.56 1.86 -4.20
CA ALA A 96 -10.36 1.63 -3.00
C ALA A 96 -9.58 0.84 -1.94
N GLY A 97 -8.80 -0.16 -2.35
CA GLY A 97 -7.91 -0.91 -1.46
C GLY A 97 -6.88 -0.02 -0.79
N TRP A 98 -6.27 0.91 -1.53
CA TRP A 98 -5.40 1.94 -0.95
C TRP A 98 -6.13 2.85 0.03
N ALA A 99 -7.33 3.34 -0.31
CA ALA A 99 -8.12 4.19 0.58
C ALA A 99 -8.46 3.47 1.90
N VAL A 100 -8.87 2.20 1.83
CA VAL A 100 -9.13 1.37 3.02
C VAL A 100 -7.84 1.13 3.81
N PHE A 101 -6.72 0.85 3.13
CA PHE A 101 -5.44 0.65 3.79
C PHE A 101 -4.99 1.91 4.55
N LEU A 102 -5.22 3.11 4.02
CA LEU A 102 -4.87 4.36 4.71
C LEU A 102 -5.68 4.59 6.01
N LEU A 103 -6.78 3.86 6.24
CA LEU A 103 -7.51 3.91 7.51
C LEU A 103 -6.73 3.32 8.69
N ILE A 104 -5.59 2.64 8.45
CA ILE A 104 -4.68 2.23 9.53
C ILE A 104 -4.19 3.41 10.35
N PHE A 105 -4.00 4.60 9.74
CA PHE A 105 -3.45 5.76 10.43
C PHE A 105 -4.40 6.31 11.50
N PRO A 106 -5.65 6.70 11.17
CA PRO A 106 -6.59 7.16 12.20
C PRO A 106 -6.89 6.07 13.23
N SER A 107 -6.99 4.80 12.83
CA SER A 107 -7.27 3.67 13.74
C SER A 107 -6.11 3.41 14.71
N ALA A 108 -4.87 3.50 14.24
CA ALA A 108 -3.69 3.36 15.09
C ALA A 108 -3.56 4.53 16.06
N MET A 109 -3.87 5.76 15.62
CA MET A 109 -3.87 6.94 16.48
C MET A 109 -4.95 6.89 17.58
N SER A 110 -6.08 6.20 17.33
CA SER A 110 -7.11 5.98 18.35
C SER A 110 -6.82 4.78 19.26
N GLY A 111 -5.74 4.02 19.01
CA GLY A 111 -5.39 2.81 19.75
C GLY A 111 -6.31 1.61 19.47
N ASP A 112 -7.11 1.66 18.40
CA ASP A 112 -8.02 0.57 18.04
C ASP A 112 -7.29 -0.47 17.19
N VAL A 113 -6.78 -1.50 17.87
CA VAL A 113 -6.05 -2.61 17.25
C VAL A 113 -6.93 -3.40 16.28
N GLY A 114 -8.22 -3.58 16.60
CA GLY A 114 -9.16 -4.36 15.78
C GLY A 114 -9.41 -3.68 14.43
N SER A 115 -9.75 -2.39 14.45
CA SER A 115 -9.97 -1.60 13.24
C SER A 115 -8.68 -1.41 12.43
N THR A 116 -7.53 -1.30 13.09
CA THR A 116 -6.21 -1.22 12.43
C THR A 116 -5.91 -2.49 11.64
N LEU A 117 -6.06 -3.67 12.25
CA LEU A 117 -5.83 -4.95 11.59
C LEU A 117 -6.83 -5.19 10.45
N LEU A 118 -8.11 -4.89 10.68
CA LEU A 118 -9.15 -5.05 9.67
C LEU A 118 -8.85 -4.18 8.43
N SER A 119 -8.51 -2.90 8.64
CA SER A 119 -8.18 -1.97 7.55
C SER A 119 -6.94 -2.43 6.77
N ALA A 120 -5.93 -2.94 7.46
CA ALA A 120 -4.72 -3.46 6.82
C ALA A 120 -5.03 -4.70 5.95
N VAL A 121 -5.71 -5.71 6.51
CA VAL A 121 -6.02 -6.96 5.79
C VAL A 121 -6.95 -6.69 4.61
N LEU A 122 -8.04 -5.95 4.84
CA LEU A 122 -9.04 -5.67 3.81
C LEU A 122 -8.46 -4.78 2.70
N GLY A 123 -7.67 -3.76 3.08
CA GLY A 123 -6.97 -2.90 2.15
C GLY A 123 -5.99 -3.67 1.26
N ILE A 124 -5.16 -4.54 1.85
CA ILE A 124 -4.23 -5.39 1.09
C ILE A 124 -4.98 -6.36 0.17
N ALA A 125 -6.03 -7.02 0.65
CA ALA A 125 -6.83 -7.93 -0.17
C ALA A 125 -7.43 -7.22 -1.40
N LEU A 126 -8.03 -6.05 -1.20
CA LEU A 126 -8.57 -5.23 -2.28
C LEU A 126 -7.48 -4.76 -3.24
N MET A 127 -6.31 -4.35 -2.74
CA MET A 127 -5.18 -3.99 -3.59
C MET A 127 -4.71 -5.18 -4.44
N LEU A 128 -4.62 -6.40 -3.89
CA LEU A 128 -4.22 -7.58 -4.66
C LEU A 128 -5.23 -7.92 -5.75
N VAL A 129 -6.53 -7.93 -5.42
CA VAL A 129 -7.61 -8.20 -6.40
C VAL A 129 -7.62 -7.13 -7.49
N GLY A 130 -7.59 -5.86 -7.08
CA GLY A 130 -7.53 -4.72 -7.98
C GLY A 130 -6.28 -4.72 -8.85
N TYR A 131 -5.14 -5.19 -8.33
CA TYR A 131 -3.91 -5.27 -9.08
C TYR A 131 -3.99 -6.29 -10.23
N VAL A 132 -4.51 -7.50 -9.94
CA VAL A 132 -4.71 -8.53 -10.96
C VAL A 132 -5.70 -8.05 -12.02
N MET A 133 -6.85 -7.51 -11.58
CA MET A 133 -7.91 -7.08 -12.49
C MET A 133 -7.56 -5.81 -13.27
N GLY A 134 -6.83 -4.87 -12.66
CA GLY A 134 -6.52 -3.55 -13.21
C GLY A 134 -5.21 -3.48 -13.99
N PHE A 135 -4.29 -4.43 -13.82
CA PHE A 135 -2.98 -4.40 -14.49
C PHE A 135 -2.64 -5.69 -15.22
N ILE A 136 -2.74 -6.86 -14.58
CA ILE A 136 -2.35 -8.14 -15.20
C ILE A 136 -3.32 -8.52 -16.33
N LEU A 137 -4.63 -8.62 -16.02
CA LEU A 137 -5.63 -9.00 -17.03
C LEU A 137 -5.70 -8.01 -18.20
N PRO A 138 -5.70 -6.68 -17.99
CA PRO A 138 -5.79 -5.73 -19.10
C PRO A 138 -4.52 -5.72 -19.95
N ALA A 139 -3.33 -5.90 -19.36
CA ALA A 139 -2.09 -6.05 -20.13
C ALA A 139 -2.12 -7.31 -21.01
N TYR A 140 -2.62 -8.44 -20.49
CA TYR A 140 -2.78 -9.65 -21.30
C TYR A 140 -3.80 -9.46 -22.42
N ARG A 141 -4.92 -8.78 -22.16
CA ARG A 141 -5.94 -8.47 -23.19
C ARG A 141 -5.40 -7.51 -24.25
N LEU A 142 -4.58 -6.53 -23.86
CA LEU A 142 -3.86 -5.64 -24.79
C LEU A 142 -2.90 -6.44 -25.66
N TYR A 143 -2.13 -7.37 -25.08
CA TYR A 143 -1.30 -8.30 -25.84
C TYR A 143 -2.13 -9.13 -26.82
N ASP A 144 -3.22 -9.74 -26.36
CA ASP A 144 -4.02 -10.60 -27.23
C ASP A 144 -4.63 -9.85 -28.42
N LYS A 145 -5.04 -8.60 -28.20
CA LYS A 145 -5.62 -7.72 -29.22
C LYS A 145 -4.58 -7.13 -30.19
N THR A 146 -3.39 -6.76 -29.71
CA THR A 146 -2.39 -6.05 -30.53
C THR A 146 -1.24 -6.93 -31.00
N LYS A 147 -1.04 -8.08 -30.37
CA LYS A 147 0.10 -9.01 -30.52
C LYS A 147 1.47 -8.35 -30.30
N ASP A 148 1.52 -7.22 -29.61
CA ASP A 148 2.77 -6.53 -29.25
C ASP A 148 3.40 -7.15 -28.00
N GLY A 149 4.62 -7.69 -28.14
CA GLY A 149 5.37 -8.35 -27.08
C GLY A 149 5.66 -7.49 -25.85
N VAL A 150 5.61 -6.16 -25.96
CA VAL A 150 5.77 -5.25 -24.80
C VAL A 150 4.67 -5.47 -23.77
N PHE A 151 3.43 -5.73 -24.19
CA PHE A 151 2.33 -6.01 -23.27
C PHE A 151 2.48 -7.38 -22.59
N LEU A 152 3.03 -8.38 -23.30
CA LEU A 152 3.33 -9.68 -22.70
C LEU A 152 4.45 -9.55 -21.65
N ALA A 153 5.49 -8.78 -21.94
CA ALA A 153 6.55 -8.47 -20.97
C ALA A 153 5.96 -7.78 -19.72
N ALA A 154 5.04 -6.83 -19.89
CA ALA A 154 4.35 -6.19 -18.78
C ALA A 154 3.56 -7.19 -17.92
N VAL A 155 2.84 -8.15 -18.52
CA VAL A 155 2.15 -9.23 -17.79
C VAL A 155 3.13 -10.03 -16.93
N VAL A 156 4.25 -10.46 -17.51
CA VAL A 156 5.27 -11.24 -16.79
C VAL A 156 5.83 -10.43 -15.62
N LEU A 157 6.19 -9.17 -15.85
CA LEU A 157 6.72 -8.29 -14.81
C LEU A 157 5.70 -8.04 -13.69
N TYR A 158 4.43 -7.83 -14.01
CA TYR A 158 3.38 -7.67 -13.00
C TYR A 158 3.16 -8.96 -12.20
N ALA A 159 3.19 -10.13 -12.84
CA ALA A 159 3.07 -11.41 -12.16
C ALA A 159 4.26 -11.68 -11.22
N VAL A 160 5.49 -11.42 -11.68
CA VAL A 160 6.71 -11.54 -10.85
C VAL A 160 6.65 -10.58 -9.66
N ALA A 161 6.25 -9.32 -9.87
CA ALA A 161 6.08 -8.35 -8.81
C ALA A 161 5.03 -8.80 -7.77
N LEU A 162 3.92 -9.39 -8.22
CA LEU A 162 2.89 -9.93 -7.34
C LEU A 162 3.44 -11.06 -6.45
N VAL A 163 4.18 -12.01 -7.04
CA VAL A 163 4.82 -13.10 -6.29
C VAL A 163 5.79 -12.53 -5.26
N ALA A 164 6.65 -11.59 -5.67
CA ALA A 164 7.61 -10.96 -4.77
C ALA A 164 6.92 -10.23 -3.59
N LEU A 165 5.82 -9.52 -3.85
CA LEU A 165 5.03 -8.85 -2.80
C LEU A 165 4.43 -9.85 -1.81
N ILE A 166 3.86 -10.95 -2.31
CA ILE A 166 3.30 -12.02 -1.46
C ILE A 166 4.40 -12.65 -0.61
N THR A 167 5.56 -12.96 -1.21
CA THR A 167 6.71 -13.52 -0.50
C THR A 167 7.23 -12.56 0.59
N ALA A 168 7.34 -11.27 0.29
CA ALA A 168 7.75 -10.26 1.26
C ALA A 168 6.75 -10.16 2.43
N TYR A 169 5.45 -10.20 2.15
CA TYR A 169 4.40 -10.21 3.17
C TYR A 169 4.51 -11.44 4.08
N ILE A 170 4.72 -12.64 3.53
CA ILE A 170 4.97 -13.85 4.32
C ILE A 170 6.20 -13.67 5.20
N GLY A 171 7.29 -13.11 4.66
CA GLY A 171 8.50 -12.80 5.43
C GLY A 171 8.23 -11.87 6.62
N LEU A 172 7.41 -10.83 6.44
CA LEU A 172 6.98 -9.93 7.51
C LEU A 172 6.17 -10.64 8.60
N VAL A 173 5.23 -11.51 8.20
CA VAL A 173 4.45 -12.32 9.15
C VAL A 173 5.36 -13.25 9.96
N LEU A 174 6.31 -13.91 9.31
CA LEU A 174 7.28 -14.78 9.99
C LEU A 174 8.18 -14.00 10.95
N MET A 175 8.64 -12.80 10.56
CA MET A 175 9.36 -11.91 11.46
C MET A 175 8.52 -11.50 12.67
N TYR A 176 7.27 -11.09 12.46
CA TYR A 176 6.35 -10.74 13.55
C TYR A 176 6.18 -11.89 14.56
N ILE A 177 5.94 -13.12 14.05
CA ILE A 177 5.85 -14.33 14.90
C ILE A 177 7.18 -14.59 15.63
N GLY A 178 8.32 -14.43 14.94
CA GLY A 178 9.65 -14.60 15.52
C GLY A 178 9.94 -13.63 16.66
N VAL A 179 9.60 -12.34 16.48
CA VAL A 179 9.73 -11.31 17.52
C VAL A 179 8.82 -11.60 18.71
N GLY A 180 7.58 -12.02 18.48
CA GLY A 180 6.65 -12.41 19.56
C GLY A 180 7.21 -13.53 20.45
N ARG A 181 7.73 -14.60 19.82
CA ARG A 181 8.38 -15.71 20.55
C ARG A 181 9.63 -15.28 21.32
N LEU A 182 10.39 -14.32 20.81
CA LEU A 182 11.54 -13.75 21.52
C LEU A 182 11.11 -12.97 22.76
N SER A 183 10.06 -12.17 22.66
CA SER A 183 9.47 -11.45 23.80
C SER A 183 9.03 -12.41 24.90
N GLU A 184 8.25 -13.44 24.55
CA GLU A 184 7.76 -14.44 25.51
C GLU A 184 8.91 -15.14 26.26
N ARG A 185 10.01 -15.45 25.54
CA ARG A 185 11.22 -16.04 26.16
C ARG A 185 11.93 -15.07 27.09
N GLN A 186 12.00 -13.78 26.74
CA GLN A 186 12.59 -12.75 27.58
C GLN A 186 11.75 -12.49 28.84
N ASP A 187 10.43 -12.48 28.72
CA ASP A 187 9.52 -12.31 29.86
C ASP A 187 9.61 -13.50 30.82
N ALA A 188 9.66 -14.73 30.28
CA ALA A 188 9.87 -15.94 31.08
C ALA A 188 11.25 -15.98 31.76
N ALA A 189 12.30 -15.49 31.10
CA ALA A 189 13.64 -15.37 31.67
C ALA A 189 13.71 -14.32 32.79
N SER A 190 13.00 -13.20 32.64
CA SER A 190 12.95 -12.12 33.63
C SER A 190 12.20 -12.55 34.90
N GLN A 191 11.15 -13.35 34.77
CA GLN A 191 10.40 -13.90 35.91
C GLN A 191 11.18 -14.96 36.70
N THR A 192 12.11 -15.67 36.06
CA THR A 192 12.92 -16.72 36.71
C THR A 192 14.18 -16.20 37.40
N THR A 193 14.64 -14.97 37.09
CA THR A 193 15.83 -14.35 37.72
C THR A 193 15.54 -13.38 38.87
N GLY A 194 14.27 -13.08 39.17
CA GLY A 194 13.90 -12.33 40.38
C GLY A 194 14.43 -10.89 40.46
N GLN A 195 14.79 -10.26 39.34
CA GLN A 195 15.14 -8.84 39.32
C GLN A 195 13.93 -8.00 38.90
N PRO A 196 13.40 -7.10 39.76
CA PRO A 196 12.40 -6.14 39.36
C PRO A 196 13.02 -5.04 38.48
N ARG A 197 12.21 -4.52 37.54
CA ARG A 197 12.52 -3.36 36.70
C ARG A 197 12.69 -2.07 37.51
#